data_AF-A0A3D1UBK7-F1
#
_entry.id   AF-A0A3D1UBK7-F1
#
_cell.length_a   1.000
_cell.length_b   1.000
_cell.length_c   1.000
_cell.angle_alpha   90.00
_cell.angle_beta   90.00
_cell.angle_gamma   90.00
#
_symmetry.space_group_name_H-M   'P 1'
#
loop_
_entity.id
_entity.type
_entity.pdbx_description
1 polymer ?
#
loop_
_entity_poly.entity_id
_entity_poly.type
_entity_poly.pdbx_seq_one_letter_code
_entity_poly.pdbx_strand_id
1 'polypeptide(L)' 'MKKLSFARLGGAVLSAALLLGCEKKPELHIYTWSDYIAPSVIESFEAAHNCKVVVDTFDSNETMYA' A
#
# COMPACT_ATOMS: atom_id res chain seq x y z
N MET A 1 -50.70 14.56 13.14
CA MET A 1 -49.76 13.51 13.59
C MET A 1 -49.45 12.59 12.41
N LYS A 2 -48.23 12.65 11.86
CA LYS A 2 -47.63 11.62 11.00
C LYS A 2 -46.15 12.00 10.89
N LYS A 3 -45.36 11.55 11.88
CA LYS A 3 -43.91 11.73 11.92
C LYS A 3 -43.34 10.89 10.78
N LEU A 4 -43.18 11.51 9.61
CA LEU A 4 -42.64 10.85 8.43
C LEU A 4 -41.13 10.70 8.61
N SER A 5 -40.77 9.55 9.15
CA SER A 5 -39.49 8.85 9.16
C SER A 5 -38.35 9.49 8.35
N PHE A 6 -37.58 10.36 9.00
CA PHE A 6 -36.27 10.85 8.54
C PHE A 6 -35.17 9.76 8.49
N ALA A 7 -35.49 8.52 8.89
CA ALA A 7 -34.52 7.45 9.15
C ALA A 7 -34.04 6.67 7.90
N ARG A 8 -34.51 6.98 6.69
CA ARG A 8 -34.16 6.22 5.47
C ARG A 8 -33.16 6.91 4.53
N LEU A 9 -32.87 8.20 4.73
CA LEU A 9 -31.92 8.92 3.87
C LEU A 9 -30.45 8.80 4.34
N GLY A 10 -30.21 8.42 5.60
CA GLY A 10 -28.86 8.28 6.15
C GLY A 10 -28.08 7.04 5.69
N GLY A 11 -28.78 5.99 5.24
CA GLY A 11 -28.15 4.72 4.84
C GLY A 11 -27.46 4.77 3.47
N ALA A 12 -28.00 5.55 2.52
CA ALA A 12 -27.48 5.59 1.15
C ALA A 12 -26.17 6.40 1.03
N VAL A 13 -25.96 7.39 1.90
CA VAL A 13 -24.74 8.22 1.88
C VAL A 13 -23.54 7.47 2.49
N LEU A 14 -23.78 6.58 3.46
CA LEU A 14 -22.72 5.81 4.12
C LEU A 14 -22.11 4.72 3.22
N SER A 15 -22.89 4.14 2.30
CA SER A 15 -22.38 3.15 1.33
C SER A 15 -21.55 3.75 0.20
N ALA A 16 -21.73 5.03 -0.16
CA ALA A 16 -20.95 5.69 -1.21
C ALA A 16 -19.55 6.10 -0.74
N ALA A 17 -19.34 6.28 0.58
CA ALA A 17 -18.05 6.67 1.14
C ALA A 17 -17.01 5.52 1.13
N LEU A 18 -17.45 4.26 1.05
CA LEU A 18 -16.57 3.09 1.03
C LEU A 18 -15.84 2.89 -0.31
N LEU A 19 -16.25 3.58 -1.38
CA LEU A 19 -15.67 3.41 -2.71
C LEU A 19 -14.54 4.41 -3.04
N LEU A 20 -14.28 5.39 -2.17
CA LEU A 20 -13.32 6.47 -2.42
C LEU A 20 -11.94 6.24 -1.78
N GLY A 21 -11.70 5.10 -1.14
CA GLY A 21 -10.58 4.93 -0.20
C GLY A 21 -9.43 3.99 -0.61
N CYS A 22 -9.39 3.46 -1.84
CA CYS A 22 -8.34 2.51 -2.23
C CYS A 22 -7.30 3.19 -3.16
N GLU A 23 -6.49 4.08 -2.61
CA GLU A 23 -5.29 4.57 -3.30
C GLU A 23 -4.16 3.56 -3.10
N LYS A 24 -3.63 3.02 -4.21
CA LYS A 24 -2.43 2.17 -4.17
C LYS A 24 -1.22 3.05 -3.83
N LYS A 25 -0.50 2.69 -2.77
CA LYS A 25 0.79 3.31 -2.47
C LYS A 25 1.76 3.06 -3.64
N PRO A 26 2.61 4.04 -4.00
CA PRO A 26 3.68 3.83 -4.96
C PRO A 26 4.60 2.69 -4.52
N GLU A 27 5.08 1.89 -5.47
CA GLU A 27 6.01 0.80 -5.20
C GLU A 27 7.38 1.09 -5.83
N LEU A 28 8.45 0.90 -5.06
CA LEU A 28 9.83 0.88 -5.53
C LEU A 28 10.32 -0.56 -5.55
N HIS A 29 10.68 -1.07 -6.72
CA HIS A 29 11.18 -2.42 -6.90
C HIS A 29 12.71 -2.37 -7.00
N ILE A 30 13.40 -3.13 -6.13
CA ILE A 30 14.86 -3.19 -6.03
C ILE A 30 15.28 -4.64 -6.25
N TYR A 31 16.20 -4.86 -7.20
CA TYR A 31 16.84 -6.15 -7.41
C TYR A 31 18.30 -6.06 -6.98
N THR A 32 18.70 -6.82 -5.95
CA THR A 32 20.02 -6.69 -5.33
C THR A 32 20.51 -7.99 -4.70
N TRP A 33 21.71 -8.00 -4.13
CA TRP A 33 22.23 -9.14 -3.39
C TRP A 33 21.43 -9.41 -2.11
N SER A 34 21.36 -10.69 -1.71
CA SER A 34 20.78 -11.08 -0.42
C SER A 34 21.56 -10.43 0.75
N ASP A 35 20.83 -10.04 1.80
CA ASP A 35 21.37 -9.48 3.05
C ASP A 35 22.18 -8.17 2.93
N TYR A 36 22.07 -7.44 1.82
CA TYR A 36 22.78 -6.16 1.61
C TYR A 36 22.11 -4.94 2.24
N ILE A 37 20.82 -5.02 2.57
CA ILE A 37 20.04 -3.90 3.12
C ILE A 37 19.45 -4.33 4.44
N ALA A 38 19.77 -3.60 5.51
CA ALA A 38 19.14 -3.84 6.81
C ALA A 38 17.62 -3.53 6.74
N PRO A 39 16.74 -4.37 7.31
CA PRO A 39 15.29 -4.15 7.28
C PRO A 39 14.85 -2.78 7.79
N SER A 40 15.54 -2.25 8.81
CA SER A 40 15.25 -0.92 9.37
C SER A 40 15.46 0.23 8.38
N VAL A 41 16.38 0.07 7.42
CA VAL A 41 16.59 1.06 6.36
C VAL A 41 15.38 1.09 5.43
N ILE A 42 14.86 -0.09 5.05
CA ILE A 42 13.65 -0.23 4.24
C ILE A 42 12.45 0.43 4.95
N GLU A 43 12.22 0.09 6.22
CA GLU A 43 11.13 0.64 7.03
C GLU A 43 11.22 2.18 7.12
N SER A 44 12.41 2.72 7.37
CA SER A 44 12.62 4.17 7.46
C SER A 44 12.35 4.89 6.13
N PHE A 45 12.72 4.27 5.00
CA PHE A 45 12.51 4.81 3.66
C PHE A 45 11.03 4.81 3.27
N GLU A 46 10.33 3.69 3.49
CA GLU A 46 8.89 3.58 3.25
C GLU A 46 8.10 4.63 4.04
N ALA A 47 8.47 4.85 5.32
CA ALA A 47 7.86 5.87 6.15
C ALA A 47 8.12 7.30 5.66
N ALA A 48 9.34 7.59 5.22
CA ALA A 48 9.73 8.92 4.73
C ALA A 48 9.06 9.29 3.39
N HIS A 49 8.79 8.30 2.54
CA HIS A 49 8.32 8.53 1.17
C HIS A 49 6.87 8.07 0.91
N ASN A 50 6.18 7.52 1.92
CA ASN A 50 4.84 6.95 1.80
C ASN A 50 4.70 5.99 0.61
N CYS A 51 5.69 5.10 0.47
CA CYS A 51 5.76 4.09 -0.58
C CYS A 51 5.95 2.70 0.03
N LYS A 52 5.93 1.68 -0.82
CA LYS A 52 6.32 0.32 -0.49
C LYS A 52 7.59 -0.03 -1.25
N VAL A 53 8.55 -0.67 -0.60
CA VAL A 53 9.76 -1.21 -1.22
C VAL A 53 9.60 -2.71 -1.37
N VAL A 54 9.79 -3.20 -2.59
CA VAL A 54 9.80 -4.62 -2.93
C VAL A 54 11.25 -4.97 -3.25
N VAL A 55 11.83 -5.90 -2.49
CA VAL A 55 13.22 -6.34 -2.68
C VAL A 55 13.22 -7.77 -3.18
N ASP A 56 13.71 -7.93 -4.41
CA ASP A 56 14.04 -9.22 -4.97
C ASP A 56 15.56 -9.44 -4.85
N THR A 57 15.97 -10.66 -4.54
CA THR A 57 17.37 -10.96 -4.25
C THR A 57 17.97 -11.98 -5.20
N PHE A 58 19.26 -11.85 -5.46
CA PHE A 58 20.08 -12.85 -6.14
C PHE A 58 21.31 -13.27 -5.32
N ASP A 59 21.92 -14.39 -5.71
CA ASP A 59 23.03 -15.05 -5.03
C ASP A 59 24.31 -15.14 -5.88
N SER A 60 24.24 -14.78 -7.16
CA SER A 60 25.37 -14.68 -8.08
C SER A 60 25.12 -13.65 -9.17
N ASN A 61 26.18 -13.15 -9.81
CA ASN A 61 26.04 -12.24 -10.94
C ASN A 61 25.39 -12.95 -12.14
N GLU A 62 25.63 -14.25 -12.29
CA GLU A 62 25.01 -15.07 -13.32
C GLU A 62 23.48 -15.13 -13.13
N THR A 63 23.01 -15.39 -11.90
CA THR A 63 21.57 -15.35 -11.54
C THR A 63 20.95 -13.98 -11.80
N MET A 64 21.71 -12.90 -11.57
CA MET A 64 21.23 -11.53 -11.82
C MET A 64 20.93 -11.24 -13.30
N TYR A 65 21.65 -11.89 -14.24
CA TYR A 65 21.50 -11.66 -15.68
C TYR A 65 20.60 -12.68 -16.40
N ALA A 66 20.27 -13.80 -15.74
CA ALA A 66 19.52 -14.91 -16.33
C ALA A 66 18.03 -14.60 -16.49
#